data_AF-A0AAP8N8E2-F1
#
_entry.id   AF-A0AAP8N8E2-F1
#
_cell.length_a   1.000
_cell.length_b   1.000
_cell.length_c   1.000
_cell.angle_alpha   90.00
_cell.angle_beta   90.00
_cell.angle_gamma   90.00
#
_symmetry.space_group_name_H-M   'P 1'
#
loop_
_entity.id
_entity.type
_entity.pdbx_description
1 polymer ?
#
loop_
_entity_poly.entity_id
_entity_poly.type
_entity_poly.pdbx_seq_one_letter_code
_entity_poly.pdbx_strand_id
1 'polypeptide(L)'
;DGNWDLVGNNLKIFFIRDPLKFPDMVHSFKPDPVTNLPDPERMFDFLHLTPESTHMVTFLFSPWGIPANYRQMQGSGVNTYKWINKDG
;
A
#
# COMPACT_ATOMS: atom_id res chain seq x y z
N ASP A 1 7.36 -25.24 -12.83
CA ASP A 1 8.38 -25.21 -11.75
C ASP A 1 7.81 -24.82 -10.39
N GLY A 2 6.75 -25.47 -9.92
CA GLY A 2 6.11 -25.12 -8.63
C GLY A 2 5.15 -23.92 -8.70
N ASN A 3 4.76 -23.41 -7.54
CA ASN A 3 3.81 -22.29 -7.40
C ASN A 3 4.47 -20.94 -7.74
N TRP A 4 3.73 -20.05 -8.39
CA TRP A 4 4.14 -18.68 -8.64
C TRP A 4 3.03 -17.72 -8.17
N ASP A 5 3.36 -16.91 -7.16
CA ASP A 5 2.41 -16.03 -6.49
C ASP A 5 2.67 -14.56 -6.85
N LEU A 6 1.73 -13.95 -7.56
CA LEU A 6 1.71 -12.50 -7.80
C LEU A 6 0.84 -11.80 -6.75
N VAL A 7 1.44 -11.55 -5.59
CA VAL A 7 0.78 -10.85 -4.48
C VAL A 7 0.78 -9.34 -4.76
N GLY A 8 -0.36 -8.82 -5.20
CA GLY A 8 -0.51 -7.42 -5.63
C GLY A 8 -1.68 -6.70 -4.95
N ASN A 9 -1.80 -5.42 -5.29
CA ASN A 9 -2.88 -4.52 -4.86
C ASN A 9 -3.68 -4.00 -6.06
N ASN A 10 -4.75 -3.28 -5.80
CA ASN A 10 -5.50 -2.56 -6.83
C ASN A 10 -4.76 -1.32 -7.34
N LEU A 11 -4.20 -0.54 -6.41
CA LEU A 11 -3.43 0.67 -6.67
C LEU A 11 -2.00 0.31 -7.09
N LYS A 12 -1.42 1.13 -7.97
CA LYS A 12 -0.16 0.83 -8.67
C LYS A 12 1.10 1.16 -7.89
N ILE A 13 0.94 1.79 -6.73
CA ILE A 13 2.00 2.36 -5.90
C ILE A 13 1.71 2.06 -4.42
N PHE A 14 2.64 2.44 -3.56
CA PHE A 14 2.53 2.22 -2.12
C PHE A 14 2.91 3.48 -1.33
N PHE A 15 2.59 3.51 -0.04
CA PHE A 15 2.86 4.68 0.83
C PHE A 15 4.34 4.90 1.12
N ILE A 16 5.13 3.83 1.10
CA ILE A 16 6.54 3.82 1.47
C ILE A 16 7.37 3.19 0.37
N ARG A 17 8.67 3.52 0.37
CA ARG A 17 9.66 2.98 -0.57
C ARG A 17 10.78 2.15 0.10
N ASP A 18 10.74 2.03 1.43
CA ASP A 18 11.68 1.26 2.23
C ASP A 18 10.89 0.32 3.16
N PRO A 19 11.12 -1.01 3.13
CA PRO A 19 10.39 -1.95 3.96
C PRO A 19 10.60 -1.75 5.46
N LEU A 20 11.68 -1.07 5.89
CA LEU A 20 11.92 -0.78 7.31
C LEU A 20 10.78 0.03 7.93
N LYS A 21 10.12 0.91 7.16
CA LYS A 21 8.98 1.72 7.60
C LYS A 21 7.65 0.94 7.64
N PHE A 22 7.61 -0.30 7.15
CA PHE A 22 6.35 -1.03 6.98
C PHE A 22 5.63 -1.31 8.31
N PRO A 23 6.29 -1.78 9.38
CA PRO A 23 5.65 -1.96 10.68
C PRO A 23 5.09 -0.64 11.24
N ASP A 24 5.86 0.44 11.12
CA ASP A 24 5.46 1.77 11.61
C ASP A 24 4.20 2.29 10.88
N MET A 25 4.18 2.14 9.55
CA MET A 25 3.00 2.48 8.72
C MET A 25 1.78 1.64 9.12
N VAL A 26 1.94 0.33 9.32
CA VAL A 26 0.81 -0.52 9.72
C VAL A 26 0.31 -0.15 11.12
N HIS A 27 1.20 0.15 12.06
CA HIS A 27 0.83 0.57 13.42
C HIS A 27 0.12 1.92 13.44
N SER A 28 0.51 2.86 12.58
CA SER A 28 -0.14 4.17 12.49
C SER A 28 -1.51 4.11 11.83
N PHE A 29 -1.75 3.14 10.93
CA PHE A 29 -3.04 2.97 10.24
C PHE A 29 -4.02 2.11 11.02
N LYS A 30 -3.54 1.32 12.00
CA LYS A 30 -4.38 0.49 12.86
C LYS A 30 -5.01 1.31 14.00
N PRO A 31 -6.09 0.78 14.62
CA PRO A 31 -6.67 1.37 15.82
C PRO A 31 -5.62 1.69 16.88
N ASP A 32 -5.87 2.76 17.63
CA ASP A 32 -5.03 3.18 18.74
C ASP A 32 -4.87 2.03 19.76
N PRO A 33 -3.64 1.71 20.22
CA PRO A 33 -3.40 0.55 21.07
C PRO A 33 -3.93 0.72 22.52
N VAL A 34 -4.28 1.94 22.94
CA VAL A 34 -4.82 2.24 24.27
C VAL A 34 -6.34 2.13 24.27
N THR A 35 -7.00 2.65 23.23
CA THR A 35 -8.46 2.74 23.14
C THR A 35 -9.09 1.69 22.24
N ASN A 36 -8.30 1.06 21.36
CA ASN A 36 -8.75 0.17 20.29
C ASN A 36 -9.78 0.83 19.34
N LEU A 37 -9.73 2.15 19.20
CA LEU A 37 -10.59 2.92 18.29
C LEU A 37 -9.77 3.45 17.09
N PRO A 38 -10.40 3.66 15.92
CA PRO A 38 -9.75 4.35 14.81
C PRO A 38 -9.32 5.77 15.22
N ASP A 39 -8.09 6.13 14.89
CA ASP A 39 -7.53 7.46 15.16
C ASP A 39 -6.83 7.99 13.89
N PRO A 40 -7.46 8.92 13.14
CA PRO A 40 -6.86 9.49 11.95
C PRO A 40 -5.65 10.37 12.25
N GLU A 41 -5.51 10.91 13.47
CA GLU A 41 -4.37 11.74 13.86
C GLU A 41 -3.08 10.90 13.82
N ARG A 42 -3.11 9.67 14.34
CA ARG A 42 -1.96 8.73 14.28
C ARG A 42 -1.54 8.41 12.84
N MET A 43 -2.50 8.21 11.94
CA MET A 43 -2.21 7.96 10.52
C MET A 43 -1.55 9.19 9.89
N PHE A 44 -2.13 10.38 10.07
CA PHE A 44 -1.58 11.61 9.50
C PHE A 44 -0.26 12.03 10.15
N ASP A 45 -0.02 11.68 11.42
CA ASP A 45 1.26 11.86 12.11
C ASP A 45 2.41 11.15 11.36
N PHE A 46 2.18 9.89 11.00
CA PHE A 46 3.13 9.14 10.18
C PHE A 46 3.28 9.74 8.76
N LEU A 47 2.17 10.11 8.13
CA LEU A 47 2.17 10.58 6.74
C LEU A 47 2.86 11.94 6.58
N HIS A 48 2.75 12.86 7.54
CA HIS A 48 3.43 14.16 7.44
C HIS A 48 4.96 14.03 7.54
N LEU A 49 5.47 13.04 8.28
CA LEU A 49 6.91 12.69 8.33
C LEU A 49 7.36 11.82 7.15
N THR A 50 6.43 11.39 6.29
CA THR A 50 6.68 10.46 5.18
C THR A 50 6.18 11.08 3.87
N PRO A 51 6.82 12.15 3.37
CA PRO A 51 6.35 12.88 2.19
C PRO A 51 6.31 12.04 0.91
N GLU A 52 7.10 10.95 0.83
CA GLU A 52 7.02 9.99 -0.29
C GLU A 52 5.63 9.33 -0.43
N SER A 53 4.81 9.37 0.62
CA SER A 53 3.45 8.82 0.64
C SER A 53 2.42 9.66 -0.13
N THR A 54 2.74 10.92 -0.45
CA THR A 54 1.79 11.90 -1.03
C THR A 54 1.06 11.36 -2.25
N HIS A 55 1.78 10.66 -3.14
CA HIS A 55 1.20 10.07 -4.35
C HIS A 55 0.16 9.00 -4.01
N MET A 56 0.46 8.12 -3.04
CA MET A 56 -0.47 7.08 -2.59
C MET A 56 -1.66 7.66 -1.84
N VAL A 57 -1.45 8.66 -0.97
CA VAL A 57 -2.53 9.36 -0.25
C VAL A 57 -3.51 10.00 -1.23
N THR A 58 -3.03 10.56 -2.34
CA THR A 58 -3.89 11.12 -3.40
C THR A 58 -4.82 10.06 -3.99
N PHE A 59 -4.34 8.83 -4.22
CA PHE A 59 -5.20 7.74 -4.69
C PHE A 59 -6.14 7.22 -3.60
N LEU A 60 -5.64 7.02 -2.38
CA LEU A 60 -6.43 6.49 -1.26
C LEU A 60 -7.65 7.35 -0.96
N PHE A 61 -7.50 8.68 -0.98
CA PHE A 61 -8.60 9.61 -0.70
C PHE A 61 -9.40 10.03 -1.95
N SER A 62 -9.12 9.42 -3.10
CA SER A 62 -9.93 9.58 -4.32
C SER A 62 -10.99 8.47 -4.43
N PRO A 63 -11.90 8.50 -5.43
CA PRO A 63 -12.82 7.38 -5.69
C PRO A 63 -12.12 6.02 -5.90
N TRP A 64 -10.82 6.01 -6.22
CA TRP A 64 -10.04 4.77 -6.33
C TRP A 64 -9.83 4.05 -4.98
N GLY A 65 -9.96 4.75 -3.86
CA GLY A 65 -9.85 4.17 -2.52
C GLY A 65 -11.04 3.32 -2.09
N ILE A 66 -12.20 3.48 -2.75
CA ILE A 66 -13.42 2.71 -2.48
C ILE A 66 -13.96 2.13 -3.80
N PRO A 67 -13.36 1.03 -4.31
CA PRO A 67 -13.87 0.35 -5.49
C PRO A 67 -15.30 -0.15 -5.27
N ALA A 68 -16.15 -0.07 -6.30
CA ALA A 68 -17.54 -0.54 -6.21
C ALA A 68 -17.65 -2.03 -5.85
N ASN A 69 -16.72 -2.85 -6.36
CA ASN A 69 -16.52 -4.25 -6.02
C ASN A 69 -15.21 -4.74 -6.65
N TYR A 70 -14.75 -5.93 -6.25
CA TYR A 70 -13.52 -6.52 -6.79
C TYR A 70 -13.53 -6.77 -8.31
N ARG A 71 -14.71 -6.94 -8.94
CA ARG A 71 -14.81 -7.19 -10.39
C ARG A 71 -14.58 -5.93 -11.23
N GLN A 72 -14.80 -4.75 -10.64
CA GLN A 72 -14.63 -3.44 -11.28
C GLN A 72 -13.37 -2.71 -10.76
N MET A 73 -12.46 -3.46 -10.16
CA MET A 73 -11.21 -2.98 -9.58
C MET A 73 -10.05 -3.47 -10.43
N GLN A 74 -9.02 -2.63 -10.61
CA GLN A 74 -7.79 -3.07 -11.28
C GLN A 74 -6.94 -3.95 -10.35
N GLY A 75 -5.90 -4.59 -10.91
CA GLY A 75 -4.86 -5.29 -10.15
C GLY A 75 -3.45 -4.92 -10.64
N SER A 76 -2.46 -5.02 -9.77
CA SER A 76 -1.05 -4.72 -10.07
C SER A 76 -0.10 -5.29 -9.03
N GLY A 77 1.07 -5.75 -9.49
CA GLY A 77 2.14 -6.22 -8.60
C GLY A 77 2.84 -5.12 -7.80
N VAL A 78 2.59 -3.84 -8.10
CA VAL A 78 3.17 -2.63 -7.48
C VAL A 78 4.68 -2.49 -7.70
N ASN A 79 5.46 -3.50 -7.33
CA ASN A 79 6.90 -3.54 -7.51
C ASN A 79 7.29 -3.83 -8.96
N THR A 80 8.51 -3.41 -9.30
CA THR A 80 9.16 -3.79 -10.56
C THR A 80 9.76 -5.18 -10.40
N TYR A 81 9.47 -6.07 -11.34
CA TYR A 81 10.02 -7.42 -11.42
C TYR A 81 10.95 -7.55 -12.62
N LYS A 82 11.72 -8.64 -12.65
CA LYS A 82 12.58 -9.00 -13.78
C LYS A 82 12.08 -10.27 -14.45
N TRP A 83 11.91 -10.23 -15.77
CA TRP A 83 11.86 -11.43 -16.59
C TRP A 83 13.24 -11.70 -17.19
N ILE A 84 13.57 -12.98 -17.31
CA ILE A 84 14.84 -13.47 -17.87
C ILE A 84 14.46 -14.42 -18.99
N ASN A 85 15.02 -14.23 -20.17
CA ASN A 85 14.72 -15.10 -21.31
C ASN A 85 15.70 -16.29 -21.34
N LYS A 86 15.74 -17.04 -22.44
CA LYS A 86 16.63 -18.22 -22.55
C LYS A 86 18.12 -17.85 -22.69
N ASP A 87 18.43 -16.63 -23.09
CA ASP A 87 19.77 -16.09 -23.34
C ASP A 87 20.31 -15.25 -22.15
N GLY A 88 19.45 -14.86 -21.21
CA GLY A 88 19.78 -14.06 -20.01
C GLY A 88 18.90 -12.85 -19.81
#